data_AF-A0A4Q0MMZ9-F1
#
_entry.id   AF-A0A4Q0MMZ9-F1
#
_cell.length_a   1.000
_cell.length_b   1.000
_cell.length_c   1.000
_cell.angle_alpha   90.00
_cell.angle_beta   90.00
_cell.angle_gamma   90.00
#
_symmetry.space_group_name_H-M   'P 1'
#
loop_
_entity.id
_entity.type
_entity.pdbx_description
1 polymer ?
#
loop_
_entity_poly.entity_id
_entity_poly.type
_entity_poly.pdbx_seq_one_letter_code
_entity_poly.pdbx_strand_id
1 'polypeptide(L)'
;MKLVLAFALLAGMAWAAPASAAPPEPGPLAVRVIEQAVLPRYEALAAATARQAEDWARACADGDSGAETESLKADYQAAADAWAGVEFVTTGPIGESLRADRIFFGPDRRNYVTKALSELASRARDADLTADAMRSASVAGQGFPALERVLYEPGDAPSAGQCRIGSAIARNLAGIADDIVREWRAADGPLEKLRRGEGDRLHFADPQHAAARLVTDLAGGVQRMVDLKLLPALGSSADAAKPKSAEGWRSGRSARALAATVASLGDMAKIFAASAPPDIAKADEKAFDAARAAVAKLPADLGEAAADPKRRKTLEAAVAALKAAQADVAKNLAPALGLPLGFNALDGD
;
A
#
# COMPACT_ATOMS: atom_id res chain seq x y z
N MET A 1 39.07 -67.94 -47.16
CA MET A 1 38.44 -66.76 -47.78
C MET A 1 37.65 -66.05 -46.68
N LYS A 2 38.14 -64.90 -46.19
CA LYS A 2 37.62 -64.21 -44.99
C LYS A 2 36.49 -63.23 -45.40
N LEU A 3 35.34 -63.34 -44.75
CA LEU A 3 34.19 -62.44 -44.90
C LEU A 3 34.45 -61.17 -44.06
N VAL A 4 34.37 -59.99 -44.69
CA VAL A 4 34.57 -58.68 -44.05
C VAL A 4 33.21 -58.12 -43.61
N LEU A 5 33.07 -57.83 -42.32
CA LEU A 5 31.91 -57.15 -41.72
C LEU A 5 32.13 -55.63 -41.81
N ALA A 6 31.22 -54.91 -42.45
CA ALA A 6 31.19 -53.45 -42.47
C ALA A 6 30.34 -52.92 -41.31
N PHE A 7 30.96 -52.18 -40.39
CA PHE A 7 30.27 -51.47 -39.31
C PHE A 7 29.97 -50.03 -39.75
N ALA A 8 28.69 -49.68 -39.85
CA ALA A 8 28.25 -48.32 -40.12
C ALA A 8 28.24 -47.51 -38.81
N LEU A 9 29.05 -46.45 -38.73
CA LEU A 9 29.01 -45.46 -37.66
C LEU A 9 27.88 -44.45 -37.93
N LEU A 10 26.83 -44.51 -37.11
CA LEU A 10 25.81 -43.46 -37.00
C LEU A 10 26.30 -42.41 -35.98
N ALA A 11 26.71 -41.25 -36.48
CA ALA A 11 27.02 -40.08 -35.65
C ALA A 11 25.72 -39.44 -35.16
N GLY A 12 25.44 -39.56 -33.86
CA GLY A 12 24.33 -38.88 -33.20
C GLY A 12 24.63 -37.38 -33.03
N MET A 13 23.87 -36.54 -33.72
CA MET A 13 23.78 -35.11 -33.42
C MET A 13 23.03 -34.93 -32.09
N ALA A 14 23.76 -34.62 -31.03
CA ALA A 14 23.16 -34.18 -29.76
C ALA A 14 22.59 -32.76 -29.96
N TRP A 15 21.26 -32.65 -29.96
CA TRP A 15 20.58 -31.36 -29.84
C TRP A 15 20.84 -30.83 -28.42
N ALA A 16 21.64 -29.77 -28.32
CA ALA A 16 21.75 -29.00 -27.09
C ALA A 16 20.42 -28.26 -26.87
N ALA A 17 19.62 -28.73 -25.92
CA ALA A 17 18.48 -27.97 -25.43
C ALA A 17 18.99 -26.63 -24.86
N PRO A 18 18.28 -25.51 -25.09
CA PRO A 18 18.65 -24.24 -24.47
C PRO A 18 18.68 -24.42 -22.95
N ALA A 19 19.76 -24.00 -22.32
CA ALA A 19 19.87 -23.98 -20.88
C ALA A 19 18.77 -23.07 -20.31
N SER A 20 17.70 -23.68 -19.79
CA SER A 20 16.69 -22.95 -19.03
C SER A 20 17.41 -22.38 -17.81
N ALA A 21 17.49 -21.05 -17.71
CA ALA A 21 18.06 -20.42 -16.52
C ALA A 21 17.30 -20.96 -15.30
N ALA A 22 18.02 -21.35 -14.25
CA ALA A 22 17.37 -21.81 -13.03
C ALA A 22 16.43 -20.70 -12.52
N PRO A 23 15.21 -21.05 -12.06
CA PRO A 23 14.31 -20.07 -11.49
C PRO A 23 15.00 -19.34 -10.32
N PRO A 24 14.70 -18.05 -10.11
CA PRO A 24 15.38 -17.26 -9.09
C PRO A 24 15.15 -17.85 -7.70
N GLU A 25 16.16 -17.76 -6.84
CA GLU A 25 16.01 -18.19 -5.45
C GLU A 25 15.00 -17.28 -4.72
N PRO A 26 13.88 -17.84 -4.22
CA PRO A 26 12.77 -17.07 -3.65
C PRO A 26 13.15 -16.24 -2.43
N GLY A 27 13.99 -16.78 -1.53
CA GLY A 27 14.44 -16.07 -0.33
C GLY A 27 15.22 -14.80 -0.65
N PRO A 28 16.33 -14.87 -1.43
CA PRO A 28 17.04 -13.69 -1.89
C PRO A 28 16.16 -12.69 -2.65
N LEU A 29 15.17 -13.14 -3.42
CA LEU A 29 14.20 -12.26 -4.07
C LEU A 29 13.33 -11.52 -3.05
N ALA A 30 12.77 -12.22 -2.06
CA ALA A 30 11.98 -11.61 -1.01
C ALA A 30 12.79 -10.59 -0.18
N VAL A 31 14.05 -10.91 0.16
CA VAL A 31 14.97 -9.98 0.81
C VAL A 31 15.16 -8.70 -0.02
N ARG A 32 15.45 -8.83 -1.33
CA ARG A 32 15.60 -7.65 -2.21
C ARG A 32 14.34 -6.80 -2.26
N VAL A 33 13.16 -7.42 -2.36
CA VAL A 33 11.87 -6.71 -2.37
C VAL A 33 11.66 -5.96 -1.06
N ILE A 34 11.94 -6.59 0.09
CA ILE A 34 11.79 -5.92 1.38
C ILE A 34 12.78 -4.74 1.49
N GLU A 35 14.04 -4.93 1.12
CA GLU A 35 15.08 -3.91 1.26
C GLU A 35 14.95 -2.74 0.29
N GLN A 36 14.49 -3.00 -0.93
CA GLN A 36 14.45 -1.99 -1.99
C GLN A 36 13.05 -1.38 -2.17
N ALA A 37 11.99 -2.13 -1.85
CA ALA A 37 10.62 -1.64 -1.93
C ALA A 37 10.01 -1.32 -0.56
N VAL A 38 9.92 -2.30 0.33
CA VAL A 38 9.05 -2.23 1.52
C VAL A 38 9.64 -1.35 2.63
N LEU A 39 10.83 -1.69 3.12
CA LEU A 39 11.44 -1.04 4.29
C LEU A 39 11.70 0.46 4.04
N PRO A 40 12.30 0.90 2.92
CA PRO A 40 12.52 2.33 2.68
C PRO A 40 11.23 3.16 2.69
N ARG A 41 10.10 2.57 2.30
CA ARG A 41 8.80 3.26 2.29
C ARG A 41 8.19 3.35 3.68
N TYR A 42 8.34 2.32 4.52
CA TYR A 42 8.00 2.44 5.93
C TYR A 42 8.90 3.43 6.67
N GLU A 43 10.17 3.55 6.30
CA GLU A 43 11.07 4.58 6.84
C GLU A 43 10.63 5.99 6.43
N ALA A 44 10.25 6.17 5.17
CA ALA A 44 9.69 7.44 4.70
C ALA A 44 8.38 7.79 5.44
N LEU A 45 7.52 6.79 5.67
CA LEU A 45 6.30 6.96 6.46
C LEU A 45 6.60 7.35 7.91
N ALA A 46 7.53 6.66 8.57
CA ALA A 46 7.94 6.96 9.94
C ALA A 46 8.52 8.38 10.04
N ALA A 47 9.39 8.79 9.11
CA ALA A 47 9.93 10.14 9.08
C ALA A 47 8.86 11.21 8.85
N ALA A 48 7.93 10.99 7.91
CA ALA A 48 6.88 11.96 7.59
C ALA A 48 5.85 12.09 8.72
N THR A 49 5.46 10.98 9.35
CA THR A 49 4.54 10.98 10.50
C THR A 49 5.19 11.55 11.77
N ALA A 50 6.50 11.34 11.99
CA ALA A 50 7.24 12.01 13.05
C ALA A 50 7.22 13.54 12.86
N ARG A 51 7.50 14.03 11.64
CA ARG A 51 7.40 15.46 11.31
C ARG A 51 6.00 16.02 11.57
N GLN A 52 4.97 15.30 11.14
CA GLN A 52 3.58 15.67 11.43
C GLN A 52 3.34 15.80 12.94
N ALA A 53 3.81 14.83 13.74
CA ALA A 53 3.63 14.84 15.19
C ALA A 53 4.39 16.00 15.87
N GLU A 54 5.59 16.31 15.40
CA GLU A 54 6.36 17.49 15.85
C GLU A 54 5.65 18.79 15.49
N ASP A 55 5.08 18.90 14.28
CA ASP A 55 4.37 20.11 13.88
C ASP A 55 3.08 20.31 14.69
N TRP A 56 2.34 19.23 14.99
CA TRP A 56 1.21 19.29 15.93
C TRP A 56 1.65 19.75 17.32
N ALA A 57 2.77 19.22 17.83
CA ALA A 57 3.28 19.61 19.14
C ALA A 57 3.66 21.11 19.19
N ARG A 58 4.26 21.64 18.13
CA ARG A 58 4.57 23.08 18.02
C ARG A 58 3.32 23.92 17.85
N ALA A 59 2.45 23.56 16.92
CA ALA A 59 1.22 24.29 16.64
C ALA A 59 0.31 24.33 17.86
N CYS A 60 0.32 23.31 18.72
CA CYS A 60 -0.54 23.26 19.90
C CYS A 60 0.16 23.65 21.21
N ALA A 61 1.37 24.21 21.17
CA ALA A 61 2.15 24.52 22.38
C ALA A 61 1.44 25.51 23.33
N ASP A 62 0.76 26.51 22.77
CA ASP A 62 0.04 27.54 23.55
C ASP A 62 -1.44 27.17 23.79
N GLY A 63 -1.87 25.96 23.39
CA GLY A 63 -3.21 25.43 23.63
C GLY A 63 -4.35 26.01 22.80
N ASP A 64 -4.08 27.00 21.93
CA ASP A 64 -5.12 27.77 21.23
C ASP A 64 -4.96 27.87 19.70
N SER A 65 -3.75 27.65 19.16
CA SER A 65 -3.53 27.58 17.70
C SER A 65 -4.00 26.23 17.16
N GLY A 66 -5.28 26.19 16.79
CA GLY A 66 -5.96 25.01 16.25
C GLY A 66 -5.44 24.55 14.88
N ALA A 67 -6.16 23.57 14.31
CA ALA A 67 -5.90 22.84 13.07
C ALA A 67 -5.82 23.67 11.77
N GLU A 68 -5.68 25.00 11.88
CA GLU A 68 -5.72 25.98 10.79
C GLU A 68 -4.34 26.41 10.28
N THR A 69 -3.28 25.65 10.59
CA THR A 69 -1.98 25.94 9.97
C THR A 69 -1.86 25.20 8.64
N GLU A 70 -1.54 25.95 7.59
CA GLU A 70 -1.20 25.37 6.29
C GLU A 70 0.02 24.42 6.40
N SER A 71 0.86 24.59 7.44
CA SER A 71 1.95 23.64 7.76
C SER A 71 1.42 22.25 8.13
N LEU A 72 0.40 22.16 9.01
CA LEU A 72 -0.15 20.87 9.44
C LEU A 72 -0.83 20.14 8.28
N LYS A 73 -1.50 20.88 7.39
CA LYS A 73 -2.08 20.33 6.15
C LYS A 73 -1.00 19.87 5.17
N ALA A 74 0.10 20.63 5.02
CA ALA A 74 1.21 20.24 4.15
C ALA A 74 1.90 18.97 4.65
N ASP A 75 2.19 18.89 5.95
CA ASP A 75 2.75 17.68 6.57
C ASP A 75 1.78 16.50 6.45
N TYR A 76 0.45 16.76 6.53
CA TYR A 76 -0.54 15.69 6.42
C TYR A 76 -0.50 15.08 5.04
N GLN A 77 -0.44 15.94 4.01
CA GLN A 77 -0.32 15.49 2.63
C GLN A 77 0.96 14.68 2.41
N ALA A 78 2.10 15.11 2.98
CA ALA A 78 3.36 14.40 2.87
C ALA A 78 3.34 13.03 3.58
N ALA A 79 2.82 12.97 4.81
CA ALA A 79 2.71 11.73 5.57
C ALA A 79 1.72 10.76 4.93
N ALA A 80 0.60 11.26 4.42
CA ALA A 80 -0.39 10.43 3.77
C ALA A 80 0.06 9.98 2.37
N ASP A 81 0.98 10.70 1.70
CA ASP A 81 1.64 10.24 0.46
C ASP A 81 2.60 9.09 0.76
N ALA A 82 3.39 9.21 1.84
CA ALA A 82 4.28 8.14 2.27
C ALA A 82 3.48 6.87 2.61
N TRP A 83 2.30 7.00 3.22
CA TRP A 83 1.38 5.89 3.44
C TRP A 83 0.87 5.29 2.13
N ALA A 84 0.37 6.10 1.19
CA ALA A 84 -0.09 5.62 -0.11
C ALA A 84 1.01 4.85 -0.87
N GLY A 85 2.28 5.21 -0.64
CA GLY A 85 3.43 4.48 -1.15
C GLY A 85 3.56 3.04 -0.63
N VAL A 86 3.04 2.68 0.54
CA VAL A 86 3.26 1.35 1.16
C VAL A 86 1.98 0.64 1.59
N GLU A 87 0.83 1.30 1.54
CA GLU A 87 -0.47 0.79 2.02
C GLU A 87 -0.91 -0.55 1.41
N PHE A 88 -0.36 -0.92 0.26
CA PHE A 88 -0.68 -2.18 -0.39
C PHE A 88 0.09 -3.37 0.19
N VAL A 89 1.13 -3.14 1.00
CA VAL A 89 1.86 -4.21 1.66
C VAL A 89 1.06 -4.69 2.87
N THR A 90 0.74 -5.98 2.89
CA THR A 90 0.09 -6.64 4.03
C THR A 90 1.03 -7.63 4.73
N THR A 91 2.18 -7.93 4.13
CA THR A 91 3.20 -8.82 4.67
C THR A 91 4.06 -8.13 5.73
N GLY A 92 4.33 -8.86 6.81
CA GLY A 92 5.24 -8.44 7.89
C GLY A 92 4.56 -7.71 9.05
N PRO A 93 5.31 -6.91 9.82
CA PRO A 93 4.86 -6.18 11.01
C PRO A 93 3.56 -5.36 10.86
N ILE A 94 3.23 -4.91 9.65
CA ILE A 94 2.00 -4.16 9.38
C ILE A 94 0.72 -4.97 9.67
N GLY A 95 0.79 -6.30 9.56
CA GLY A 95 -0.34 -7.20 9.82
C GLY A 95 -0.67 -7.40 11.29
N GLU A 96 0.13 -6.85 12.21
CA GLU A 96 -0.05 -7.03 13.64
C GLU A 96 -0.94 -5.94 14.25
N SER A 97 -1.63 -6.26 15.35
CA SER A 97 -2.35 -5.30 16.20
C SER A 97 -3.26 -4.31 15.44
N LEU A 98 -3.86 -4.77 14.33
CA LEU A 98 -4.68 -3.95 13.42
C LEU A 98 -3.97 -2.67 12.95
N ARG A 99 -2.65 -2.69 12.80
CA ARG A 99 -1.85 -1.50 12.46
C ARG A 99 -2.29 -0.89 11.12
N ALA A 100 -2.55 -1.70 10.11
CA ALA A 100 -3.10 -1.22 8.83
C ALA A 100 -4.40 -0.43 9.02
N ASP A 101 -5.38 -0.99 9.74
CA ASP A 101 -6.67 -0.31 9.99
C ASP A 101 -6.51 0.93 10.89
N ARG A 102 -5.58 0.88 11.86
CA ARG A 102 -5.30 2.01 12.77
C ARG A 102 -4.58 3.15 12.07
N ILE A 103 -3.77 2.87 11.06
CA ILE A 103 -3.19 3.89 10.18
C ILE A 103 -4.27 4.42 9.24
N PHE A 104 -5.06 3.53 8.64
CA PHE A 104 -6.07 3.89 7.64
C PHE A 104 -7.34 3.05 7.74
N PHE A 105 -8.36 3.59 8.43
CA PHE A 105 -9.68 2.98 8.48
C PHE A 105 -10.56 3.43 7.30
N GLY A 106 -10.81 2.53 6.34
CA GLY A 106 -11.71 2.80 5.23
C GLY A 106 -11.93 1.59 4.32
N PRO A 107 -12.98 1.59 3.46
CA PRO A 107 -13.94 2.68 3.22
C PRO A 107 -14.96 2.90 4.37
N ASP A 108 -15.15 4.15 4.79
CA ASP A 108 -16.03 4.52 5.93
C ASP A 108 -17.51 4.69 5.52
N ARG A 109 -18.17 3.60 5.14
CA ARG A 109 -19.56 3.63 4.63
C ARG A 109 -20.61 4.04 5.67
N ARG A 110 -20.30 3.91 6.96
CA ARG A 110 -21.24 4.14 8.08
C ARG A 110 -20.85 5.35 8.95
N ASN A 111 -19.92 6.17 8.46
CA ASN A 111 -19.42 7.37 9.12
C ASN A 111 -18.89 7.11 10.55
N TYR A 112 -18.20 5.99 10.74
CA TYR A 112 -17.59 5.59 12.01
C TYR A 112 -16.50 6.55 12.45
N VAL A 113 -15.77 7.16 11.52
CA VAL A 113 -14.71 8.12 11.89
C VAL A 113 -15.31 9.33 12.61
N THR A 114 -16.45 9.86 12.14
CA THR A 114 -17.14 10.96 12.83
C THR A 114 -17.58 10.55 14.23
N LYS A 115 -18.12 9.35 14.39
CA LYS A 115 -18.52 8.82 15.72
C LYS A 115 -17.32 8.70 16.65
N ALA A 116 -16.20 8.17 16.15
CA ALA A 116 -14.97 8.02 16.92
C ALA A 116 -14.36 9.38 17.31
N LEU A 117 -14.39 10.37 16.42
CA LEU A 117 -13.93 11.73 16.74
C LEU A 117 -14.80 12.41 17.80
N SER A 118 -16.13 12.23 17.76
CA SER A 118 -17.01 12.72 18.83
C SER A 118 -16.71 12.08 20.18
N GLU A 119 -16.40 10.78 20.19
CA GLU A 119 -15.99 10.08 21.41
C GLU A 119 -14.65 10.60 21.95
N LEU A 120 -13.64 10.75 21.07
CA LEU A 120 -12.35 11.33 21.44
C LEU A 120 -12.50 12.76 21.95
N ALA A 121 -13.37 13.56 21.35
CA ALA A 121 -13.68 14.91 21.81
C ALA A 121 -14.31 14.92 23.20
N SER A 122 -15.17 13.94 23.51
CA SER A 122 -15.70 13.79 24.87
C SER A 122 -14.59 13.47 25.87
N ARG A 123 -13.73 12.48 25.56
CA ARG A 123 -12.61 12.08 26.43
C ARG A 123 -11.60 13.21 26.63
N ALA A 124 -11.34 13.99 25.58
CA ALA A 124 -10.43 15.13 25.60
C ALA A 124 -10.94 16.33 26.40
N ARG A 125 -12.18 16.31 26.94
CA ARG A 125 -12.65 17.37 27.86
C ARG A 125 -12.04 17.21 29.24
N ASP A 126 -11.89 15.97 29.69
CA ASP A 126 -11.60 15.65 31.09
C ASP A 126 -10.14 15.25 31.31
N ALA A 127 -9.43 14.83 30.26
CA ALA A 127 -8.04 14.39 30.34
C ALA A 127 -7.30 14.48 28.98
N ASP A 128 -5.98 14.35 29.02
CA ASP A 128 -5.17 14.17 27.82
C ASP A 128 -5.40 12.80 27.17
N LEU A 129 -5.33 12.77 25.85
CA LEU A 129 -5.39 11.53 25.06
C LEU A 129 -4.01 10.87 25.02
N THR A 130 -3.73 10.06 26.04
CA THR A 130 -2.48 9.28 26.16
C THR A 130 -2.39 8.16 25.11
N ALA A 131 -1.21 7.53 24.99
CA ALA A 131 -1.03 6.38 24.10
C ALA A 131 -1.97 5.21 24.46
N ASP A 132 -2.22 4.95 25.75
CA ASP A 132 -3.19 3.94 26.20
C ASP A 132 -4.64 4.32 25.86
N ALA A 133 -4.99 5.59 26.02
CA ALA A 133 -6.31 6.09 25.63
C ALA A 133 -6.54 5.91 24.12
N MET A 134 -5.52 6.17 23.30
CA MET A 134 -5.59 5.95 21.85
C MET A 134 -5.66 4.47 21.47
N ARG A 135 -4.88 3.60 22.12
CA ARG A 135 -4.94 2.14 21.89
C ARG A 135 -6.32 1.55 22.17
N SER A 136 -7.00 2.04 23.20
CA SER A 136 -8.35 1.59 23.58
C SER A 136 -9.49 2.30 22.82
N ALA A 137 -9.18 3.34 22.03
CA ALA A 137 -10.17 4.04 21.22
C ALA A 137 -10.56 3.24 19.98
N SER A 138 -11.70 3.58 19.38
CA SER A 138 -12.10 3.01 18.09
C SER A 138 -11.00 3.23 17.04
N VAL A 139 -10.65 2.18 16.30
CA VAL A 139 -9.69 2.21 15.18
C VAL A 139 -10.01 3.33 14.18
N ALA A 140 -11.31 3.61 13.96
CA ALA A 140 -11.77 4.67 13.07
C ALA A 140 -11.33 6.09 13.50
N GLY A 141 -10.94 6.30 14.76
CA GLY A 141 -10.48 7.58 15.30
C GLY A 141 -8.96 7.73 15.37
N GLN A 142 -8.17 6.75 14.91
CA GLN A 142 -6.74 6.66 15.23
C GLN A 142 -5.77 7.10 14.12
N GLY A 143 -6.25 7.21 12.88
CA GLY A 143 -5.38 7.28 11.70
C GLY A 143 -5.65 8.44 10.74
N PHE A 144 -5.10 8.36 9.53
CA PHE A 144 -5.19 9.41 8.52
C PHE A 144 -6.62 9.87 8.18
N PRO A 145 -7.64 9.00 8.09
CA PRO A 145 -9.02 9.45 7.83
C PRO A 145 -9.61 10.30 8.96
N ALA A 146 -9.18 10.07 10.21
CA ALA A 146 -9.56 10.87 11.36
C ALA A 146 -8.80 12.20 11.36
N LEU A 147 -7.48 12.16 11.13
CA LEU A 147 -6.65 13.35 11.04
C LEU A 147 -7.09 14.30 9.90
N GLU A 148 -7.52 13.74 8.77
CA GLU A 148 -8.09 14.50 7.65
C GLU A 148 -9.30 15.32 8.10
N ARG A 149 -10.25 14.72 8.83
CA ARG A 149 -11.43 15.45 9.32
C ARG A 149 -11.05 16.53 10.32
N VAL A 150 -10.08 16.27 11.19
CA VAL A 150 -9.59 17.29 12.14
C VAL A 150 -9.02 18.50 11.39
N LEU A 151 -8.32 18.30 10.28
CA LEU A 151 -7.65 19.38 9.52
C LEU A 151 -8.53 20.07 8.47
N TYR A 152 -9.45 19.34 7.84
CA TYR A 152 -10.20 19.80 6.67
C TYR A 152 -11.71 19.95 6.90
N GLU A 153 -12.23 19.41 8.01
CA GLU A 153 -13.60 19.65 8.47
C GLU A 153 -13.58 20.01 9.97
N PRO A 154 -12.87 21.08 10.39
CA PRO A 154 -12.92 21.53 11.77
C PRO A 154 -14.36 21.96 12.07
N GLY A 155 -15.11 21.12 12.77
CA GLY A 155 -16.42 21.50 13.31
C GLY A 155 -16.28 22.56 14.39
N ASP A 156 -17.36 22.86 15.10
CA ASP A 156 -17.39 23.90 16.15
C ASP A 156 -16.63 23.53 17.44
N ALA A 157 -15.76 22.52 17.40
CA ALA A 157 -14.98 22.10 18.56
C ALA A 157 -13.99 23.20 18.99
N PRO A 158 -13.83 23.47 20.31
CA PRO A 158 -12.82 24.41 20.78
C PRO A 158 -11.42 24.04 20.30
N SER A 159 -10.60 25.06 19.99
CA SER A 159 -9.20 24.95 19.56
C SER A 159 -8.38 23.95 20.41
N ALA A 160 -8.45 24.08 21.74
CA ALA A 160 -7.75 23.20 22.67
C ALA A 160 -8.14 21.71 22.52
N GLY A 161 -9.42 21.42 22.24
CA GLY A 161 -9.91 20.07 22.00
C GLY A 161 -9.40 19.50 20.66
N GLN A 162 -9.43 20.31 19.60
CA GLN A 162 -8.87 19.94 18.30
C GLN A 162 -7.37 19.64 18.41
N CYS A 163 -6.63 20.45 19.16
CA CYS A 163 -5.21 20.26 19.42
C CYS A 163 -4.90 18.94 20.14
N ARG A 164 -5.66 18.61 21.20
CA ARG A 164 -5.49 17.34 21.91
C ARG A 164 -5.75 16.14 21.01
N ILE A 165 -6.81 16.19 20.20
CA ILE A 165 -7.17 15.09 19.28
C ILE A 165 -6.14 14.96 18.15
N GLY A 166 -5.83 16.04 17.44
CA GLY A 166 -4.87 16.04 16.32
C GLY A 166 -3.48 15.58 16.75
N SER A 167 -2.98 16.11 17.88
CA SER A 167 -1.69 15.69 18.45
C SER A 167 -1.67 14.21 18.84
N ALA A 168 -2.77 13.70 19.41
CA ALA A 168 -2.85 12.29 19.80
C ALA A 168 -2.88 11.35 18.58
N ILE A 169 -3.63 11.70 17.54
CA ILE A 169 -3.67 10.95 16.27
C ILE A 169 -2.31 10.97 15.58
N ALA A 170 -1.67 12.13 15.46
CA ALA A 170 -0.36 12.27 14.82
C ALA A 170 0.73 11.48 15.54
N ARG A 171 0.77 11.54 16.89
CA ARG A 171 1.70 10.71 17.69
C ARG A 171 1.41 9.22 17.56
N ASN A 172 0.14 8.82 17.47
CA ASN A 172 -0.22 7.41 17.25
C ASN A 172 0.26 6.91 15.87
N LEU A 173 0.08 7.69 14.81
CA LEU A 173 0.60 7.37 13.48
C LEU A 173 2.13 7.23 13.48
N ALA A 174 2.84 8.19 14.09
CA ALA A 174 4.29 8.16 14.23
C ALA A 174 4.75 6.91 14.99
N GLY A 175 4.13 6.60 16.12
CA GLY A 175 4.46 5.42 16.93
C GLY A 175 4.25 4.10 16.18
N ILE A 176 3.14 3.95 15.45
CA ILE A 176 2.89 2.74 14.66
C ILE A 176 3.92 2.58 13.54
N ALA A 177 4.21 3.65 12.78
CA ALA A 177 5.16 3.59 11.67
C ALA A 177 6.59 3.26 12.15
N ASP A 178 6.99 3.84 13.27
CA ASP A 178 8.27 3.61 13.93
C ASP A 178 8.39 2.18 14.51
N ASP A 179 7.32 1.65 15.12
CA ASP A 179 7.25 0.23 15.54
C ASP A 179 7.50 -0.73 14.35
N ILE A 180 6.83 -0.49 13.22
CA ILE A 180 7.00 -1.31 12.01
C ILE A 180 8.46 -1.31 11.53
N VAL A 181 9.09 -0.12 11.47
CA VAL A 181 10.50 0.00 11.05
C VAL A 181 11.42 -0.72 12.03
N ARG A 182 11.21 -0.54 13.35
CA ARG A 182 12.00 -1.23 14.37
C ARG A 182 11.91 -2.75 14.25
N GLU A 183 10.71 -3.27 14.05
CA GLU A 183 10.49 -4.72 13.96
C GLU A 183 11.12 -5.31 12.71
N TRP A 184 11.01 -4.61 11.56
CA TRP A 184 11.75 -5.01 10.35
C TRP A 184 13.27 -5.02 10.57
N ARG A 185 13.81 -4.05 11.31
CA ARG A 185 15.25 -3.90 11.55
C ARG A 185 15.80 -4.69 12.74
N ALA A 186 14.94 -5.32 13.54
CA ALA A 186 15.37 -6.06 14.72
C ALA A 186 16.36 -7.17 14.32
N ALA A 187 17.38 -7.42 15.14
CA ALA A 187 18.39 -8.44 14.87
C ALA A 187 17.81 -9.86 14.75
N ASP A 188 16.66 -10.10 15.38
CA ASP A 188 15.85 -11.31 15.24
C ASP A 188 14.46 -11.02 14.61
N GLY A 189 14.37 -9.95 13.84
CA GLY A 189 13.19 -9.57 13.08
C GLY A 189 13.02 -10.41 11.81
N PRO A 190 11.87 -10.29 11.13
CA PRO A 190 11.54 -11.10 9.95
C PRO A 190 12.56 -10.96 8.81
N LEU A 191 13.11 -9.77 8.56
CA LEU A 191 14.11 -9.58 7.51
C LEU A 191 15.42 -10.35 7.81
N GLU A 192 15.92 -10.28 9.05
CA GLU A 192 17.15 -10.99 9.42
C GLU A 192 16.97 -12.51 9.44
N LYS A 193 15.81 -13.01 9.89
CA LYS A 193 15.46 -14.44 9.75
C LYS A 193 15.46 -14.88 8.30
N LEU A 194 14.83 -14.10 7.43
CA LEU A 194 14.77 -14.39 6.00
C LEU A 194 16.16 -14.41 5.35
N ARG A 195 17.07 -13.50 5.74
CA ARG A 195 18.48 -13.51 5.30
C ARG A 195 19.23 -14.78 5.71
N ARG A 196 18.86 -15.41 6.83
CA ARG A 196 19.40 -16.71 7.27
C ARG A 196 18.72 -17.91 6.60
N GLY A 197 17.76 -17.67 5.71
CA GLY A 197 16.96 -18.72 5.07
C GLY A 197 15.88 -19.30 5.97
N GLU A 198 15.54 -18.62 7.06
CA GLU A 198 14.51 -19.04 8.02
C GLU A 198 13.15 -18.41 7.67
N GLY A 199 12.07 -19.04 8.14
CA GLY A 199 10.75 -18.41 8.20
C GLY A 199 10.60 -17.53 9.44
N ASP A 200 9.50 -16.78 9.49
CA ASP A 200 9.00 -16.12 10.69
C ASP A 200 7.59 -16.64 11.01
N ARG A 201 7.42 -17.19 12.22
CA ARG A 201 6.17 -17.82 12.65
C ARG A 201 4.95 -16.90 12.52
N LEU A 202 5.11 -15.59 12.64
CA LEU A 202 4.01 -14.63 12.56
C LEU A 202 3.74 -14.19 11.12
N HIS A 203 4.79 -14.05 10.30
CA HIS A 203 4.67 -13.37 9.01
C HIS A 203 4.72 -14.29 7.78
N PHE A 204 5.57 -15.33 7.78
CA PHE A 204 5.74 -16.25 6.66
C PHE A 204 6.44 -17.55 7.09
N ALA A 205 5.93 -18.69 6.62
CA ALA A 205 6.40 -20.02 7.06
C ALA A 205 7.86 -20.33 6.70
N ASP A 206 8.31 -19.84 5.55
CA ASP A 206 9.63 -20.08 4.98
C ASP A 206 9.95 -19.00 3.91
N PRO A 207 11.17 -18.98 3.32
CA PRO A 207 11.53 -17.98 2.32
C PRO A 207 10.71 -18.02 1.02
N GLN A 208 10.20 -19.18 0.61
CA GLN A 208 9.31 -19.31 -0.56
C GLN A 208 7.96 -18.64 -0.28
N HIS A 209 7.40 -18.87 0.91
CA HIS A 209 6.17 -18.25 1.36
C HIS A 209 6.32 -16.73 1.50
N ALA A 210 7.49 -16.22 1.92
CA ALA A 210 7.76 -14.78 1.97
C ALA A 210 7.67 -14.14 0.56
N ALA A 211 8.33 -14.73 -0.43
CA ALA A 211 8.27 -14.25 -1.81
C ALA A 211 6.85 -14.32 -2.40
N ALA A 212 6.15 -15.43 -2.16
CA ALA A 212 4.76 -15.63 -2.57
C ALA A 212 3.81 -14.58 -1.97
N ARG A 213 3.96 -14.27 -0.68
CA ARG A 213 3.17 -13.22 -0.01
C ARG A 213 3.45 -11.83 -0.57
N LEU A 214 4.69 -11.50 -0.85
CA LEU A 214 5.05 -10.19 -1.41
C LEU A 214 4.52 -10.01 -2.85
N VAL A 215 4.56 -11.03 -3.70
CA VAL A 215 3.94 -10.93 -5.03
C VAL A 215 2.40 -10.92 -4.96
N THR A 216 1.84 -11.55 -3.91
CA THR A 216 0.41 -11.45 -3.60
C THR A 216 0.02 -10.04 -3.14
N ASP A 217 0.87 -9.38 -2.34
CA ASP A 217 0.70 -7.97 -1.97
C ASP A 217 0.73 -7.06 -3.20
N LEU A 218 1.63 -7.32 -4.15
CA LEU A 218 1.70 -6.58 -5.42
C LEU A 218 0.40 -6.73 -6.23
N ALA A 219 -0.03 -7.96 -6.53
CA ALA A 219 -1.24 -8.22 -7.31
C ALA A 219 -2.50 -7.71 -6.59
N GLY A 220 -2.66 -8.06 -5.30
CA GLY A 220 -3.77 -7.64 -4.47
C GLY A 220 -3.80 -6.12 -4.22
N GLY A 221 -2.64 -5.46 -4.22
CA GLY A 221 -2.52 -4.01 -4.14
C GLY A 221 -3.18 -3.29 -5.30
N VAL A 222 -2.90 -3.74 -6.52
CA VAL A 222 -3.56 -3.21 -7.73
C VAL A 222 -5.07 -3.45 -7.68
N GLN A 223 -5.49 -4.64 -7.22
CA GLN A 223 -6.90 -4.97 -7.05
C GLN A 223 -7.59 -4.04 -6.05
N ARG A 224 -7.01 -3.83 -4.87
CA ARG A 224 -7.55 -2.95 -3.82
C ARG A 224 -7.67 -1.50 -4.30
N MET A 225 -6.71 -1.00 -5.09
CA MET A 225 -6.84 0.34 -5.70
C MET A 225 -8.10 0.45 -6.56
N VAL A 226 -8.37 -0.57 -7.37
CA VAL A 226 -9.56 -0.59 -8.23
C VAL A 226 -10.83 -0.74 -7.40
N ASP A 227 -10.90 -1.78 -6.58
CA ASP A 227 -12.14 -2.22 -5.94
C ASP A 227 -12.53 -1.35 -4.73
N LEU A 228 -11.55 -0.77 -4.03
CA LEU A 228 -11.79 0.01 -2.81
C LEU A 228 -11.66 1.53 -3.02
N LYS A 229 -10.95 2.01 -4.05
CA LYS A 229 -10.70 3.44 -4.24
C LYS A 229 -11.36 4.03 -5.48
N LEU A 230 -11.35 3.32 -6.61
CA LEU A 230 -11.94 3.81 -7.88
C LEU A 230 -13.40 3.41 -8.05
N LEU A 231 -13.71 2.11 -7.98
CA LEU A 231 -15.06 1.60 -8.23
C LEU A 231 -16.11 2.14 -7.26
N PRO A 232 -15.83 2.34 -5.95
CA PRO A 232 -16.81 2.90 -5.03
C PRO A 232 -17.22 4.34 -5.38
N ALA A 233 -16.27 5.17 -5.85
CA ALA A 233 -16.56 6.52 -6.33
C ALA A 233 -17.29 6.51 -7.68
N LEU A 234 -16.89 5.61 -8.58
CA LEU A 234 -17.53 5.41 -9.88
C LEU A 234 -18.99 4.97 -9.77
N GLY A 235 -19.33 4.00 -8.95
CA GLY A 235 -20.66 3.38 -9.01
C GLY A 235 -20.94 2.73 -10.39
N SER A 236 -22.17 2.27 -10.62
CA SER A 236 -22.54 1.55 -11.86
C SER A 236 -22.80 2.46 -13.07
N SER A 237 -23.09 3.74 -12.84
CA SER A 237 -23.35 4.75 -13.87
C SER A 237 -22.97 6.14 -13.35
N ALA A 238 -23.04 7.16 -14.20
CA ALA A 238 -22.85 8.56 -13.77
C ALA A 238 -23.85 8.97 -12.67
N ASP A 239 -25.14 8.63 -12.83
CA ASP A 239 -26.17 8.92 -11.83
C ASP A 239 -26.00 8.13 -10.52
N ALA A 240 -25.36 6.97 -10.58
CA ALA A 240 -25.08 6.12 -9.42
C ALA A 240 -23.70 6.37 -8.80
N ALA A 241 -22.95 7.36 -9.31
CA ALA A 241 -21.64 7.74 -8.77
C ALA A 241 -21.77 8.24 -7.34
N LYS A 242 -20.69 8.06 -6.56
CA LYS A 242 -20.62 8.46 -5.15
C LYS A 242 -19.38 9.31 -4.94
N PRO A 243 -19.41 10.61 -5.26
CA PRO A 243 -18.23 11.47 -5.18
C PRO A 243 -17.51 11.40 -3.83
N LYS A 244 -18.26 11.40 -2.72
CA LYS A 244 -17.74 11.32 -1.35
C LYS A 244 -17.24 9.94 -0.92
N SER A 245 -17.32 8.92 -1.79
CA SER A 245 -16.65 7.62 -1.59
C SER A 245 -15.23 7.61 -2.14
N ALA A 246 -14.77 8.65 -2.83
CA ALA A 246 -13.37 8.81 -3.19
C ALA A 246 -12.52 8.99 -1.92
N GLU A 247 -11.50 8.16 -1.75
CA GLU A 247 -10.60 8.25 -0.60
C GLU A 247 -9.91 9.63 -0.55
N GLY A 248 -9.90 10.28 0.62
CA GLY A 248 -9.21 11.57 0.77
C GLY A 248 -9.87 12.75 0.04
N TRP A 249 -11.18 12.68 -0.24
CA TRP A 249 -11.88 13.76 -0.97
C TRP A 249 -11.92 15.09 -0.21
N ARG A 250 -11.87 15.09 1.12
CA ARG A 250 -11.89 16.32 1.95
C ARG A 250 -10.62 17.13 1.77
N SER A 251 -9.50 16.42 1.66
CA SER A 251 -8.17 17.00 1.42
C SER A 251 -7.83 17.09 -0.07
N GLY A 252 -8.78 16.80 -0.97
CA GLY A 252 -8.60 16.86 -2.42
C GLY A 252 -7.51 15.93 -2.98
N ARG A 253 -7.17 14.85 -2.26
CA ARG A 253 -5.98 14.03 -2.54
C ARG A 253 -6.25 12.69 -3.21
N SER A 254 -7.49 12.39 -3.62
CA SER A 254 -7.86 11.08 -4.16
C SER A 254 -6.99 10.65 -5.35
N ALA A 255 -6.83 11.51 -6.36
CA ALA A 255 -5.99 11.21 -7.52
C ALA A 255 -4.49 11.15 -7.17
N ARG A 256 -4.05 12.00 -6.24
CA ARG A 256 -2.66 12.04 -5.74
C ARG A 256 -2.28 10.74 -5.03
N ALA A 257 -3.14 10.23 -4.16
CA ALA A 257 -2.94 8.96 -3.49
C ALA A 257 -2.83 7.81 -4.50
N LEU A 258 -3.76 7.72 -5.46
CA LEU A 258 -3.70 6.69 -6.52
C LEU A 258 -2.41 6.77 -7.34
N ALA A 259 -1.92 7.97 -7.65
CA ALA A 259 -0.67 8.17 -8.36
C ALA A 259 0.55 7.67 -7.55
N ALA A 260 0.59 7.98 -6.26
CA ALA A 260 1.64 7.48 -5.37
C ALA A 260 1.62 5.95 -5.25
N THR A 261 0.44 5.34 -5.10
CA THR A 261 0.29 3.88 -4.97
C THR A 261 0.70 3.17 -6.25
N VAL A 262 0.26 3.60 -7.45
CA VAL A 262 0.63 2.93 -8.72
C VAL A 262 2.10 3.10 -9.08
N ALA A 263 2.70 4.25 -8.73
CA ALA A 263 4.14 4.44 -8.86
C ALA A 263 4.87 3.40 -8.00
N SER A 264 4.47 3.30 -6.72
CA SER A 264 5.09 2.35 -5.81
C SER A 264 4.93 0.88 -6.22
N LEU A 265 3.72 0.47 -6.63
CA LEU A 265 3.46 -0.88 -7.13
C LEU A 265 4.35 -1.22 -8.34
N GLY A 266 4.47 -0.32 -9.31
CA GLY A 266 5.33 -0.55 -10.47
C GLY A 266 6.83 -0.61 -10.12
N ASP A 267 7.28 0.10 -9.10
CA ASP A 267 8.68 0.02 -8.66
C ASP A 267 8.95 -1.32 -7.98
N MET A 268 7.99 -1.82 -7.20
CA MET A 268 8.06 -3.18 -6.63
C MET A 268 8.00 -4.26 -7.71
N ALA A 269 7.13 -4.09 -8.71
CA ALA A 269 7.04 -5.01 -9.85
C ALA A 269 8.37 -5.13 -10.61
N LYS A 270 9.09 -4.01 -10.81
CA LYS A 270 10.43 -4.02 -11.43
C LYS A 270 11.44 -4.90 -10.70
N ILE A 271 11.39 -4.99 -9.37
CA ILE A 271 12.28 -5.85 -8.59
C ILE A 271 11.99 -7.34 -8.85
N PHE A 272 10.71 -7.70 -8.93
CA PHE A 272 10.29 -9.05 -9.33
C PHE A 272 10.66 -9.36 -10.79
N ALA A 273 10.34 -8.45 -11.71
CA ALA A 273 10.58 -8.58 -13.14
C ALA A 273 12.07 -8.74 -13.48
N ALA A 274 12.98 -8.15 -12.69
CA ALA A 274 14.43 -8.34 -12.85
C ALA A 274 14.88 -9.80 -12.71
N SER A 275 14.05 -10.66 -12.11
CA SER A 275 14.30 -12.09 -11.93
C SER A 275 13.48 -12.98 -12.89
N ALA A 276 12.69 -12.38 -13.78
CA ALA A 276 11.83 -13.06 -14.74
C ALA A 276 12.48 -13.12 -16.15
N PRO A 277 11.99 -13.97 -17.07
CA PRO A 277 12.40 -13.95 -18.47
C PRO A 277 12.24 -12.55 -19.11
N PRO A 278 13.14 -12.12 -20.03
CA PRO A 278 13.15 -10.75 -20.55
C PRO A 278 11.86 -10.30 -21.23
N ASP A 279 11.14 -11.21 -21.90
CA ASP A 279 9.86 -10.95 -22.54
C ASP A 279 8.75 -10.70 -21.52
N ILE A 280 8.73 -11.46 -20.43
CA ILE A 280 7.81 -11.27 -19.29
C ILE A 280 8.11 -9.95 -18.57
N ALA A 281 9.39 -9.69 -18.28
CA ALA A 281 9.81 -8.44 -17.63
C ALA A 281 9.40 -7.20 -18.43
N LYS A 282 9.56 -7.25 -19.76
CA LYS A 282 9.15 -6.17 -20.67
C LYS A 282 7.62 -6.01 -20.76
N ALA A 283 6.87 -7.11 -20.68
CA ALA A 283 5.41 -7.07 -20.68
C ALA A 283 4.87 -6.42 -19.40
N ASP A 284 5.41 -6.80 -18.24
CA ASP A 284 5.06 -6.23 -16.93
C ASP A 284 5.37 -4.74 -16.88
N GLU A 285 6.58 -4.33 -17.29
CA GLU A 285 6.96 -2.92 -17.34
C GLU A 285 5.99 -2.10 -18.20
N LYS A 286 5.64 -2.61 -19.39
CA LYS A 286 4.67 -1.95 -20.27
C LYS A 286 3.28 -1.84 -19.62
N ALA A 287 2.84 -2.86 -18.89
CA ALA A 287 1.54 -2.85 -18.23
C ALA A 287 1.49 -1.81 -17.10
N PHE A 288 2.53 -1.73 -16.27
CA PHE A 288 2.63 -0.72 -15.21
C PHE A 288 2.83 0.70 -15.76
N ASP A 289 3.59 0.88 -16.85
CA ASP A 289 3.72 2.18 -17.51
C ASP A 289 2.38 2.67 -18.06
N ALA A 290 1.58 1.78 -18.66
CA ALA A 290 0.24 2.09 -19.11
C ALA A 290 -0.69 2.46 -17.93
N ALA A 291 -0.61 1.73 -16.82
CA ALA A 291 -1.37 2.03 -15.60
C ALA A 291 -0.99 3.39 -15.01
N ARG A 292 0.31 3.69 -14.86
CA ARG A 292 0.83 4.99 -14.41
C ARG A 292 0.35 6.12 -15.31
N ALA A 293 0.46 5.96 -16.62
CA ALA A 293 0.04 6.97 -17.60
C ALA A 293 -1.49 7.21 -17.57
N ALA A 294 -2.29 6.18 -17.28
CA ALA A 294 -3.74 6.33 -17.13
C ALA A 294 -4.11 7.02 -15.82
N VAL A 295 -3.48 6.64 -14.70
CA VAL A 295 -3.69 7.24 -13.38
C VAL A 295 -3.25 8.71 -13.36
N ALA A 296 -2.16 9.06 -14.04
CA ALA A 296 -1.68 10.45 -14.15
C ALA A 296 -2.68 11.40 -14.84
N LYS A 297 -3.65 10.86 -15.58
CA LYS A 297 -4.72 11.65 -16.23
C LYS A 297 -5.95 11.84 -15.33
N LEU A 298 -5.99 11.20 -14.16
CA LEU A 298 -7.12 11.35 -13.25
C LEU A 298 -7.23 12.80 -12.77
N PRO A 299 -8.45 13.37 -12.78
CA PRO A 299 -8.66 14.72 -12.29
C PRO A 299 -8.58 14.78 -10.76
N ALA A 300 -8.16 15.94 -10.23
CA ALA A 300 -8.03 16.14 -8.78
C ALA A 300 -9.37 15.95 -8.04
N ASP A 301 -10.47 16.43 -8.62
CA ASP A 301 -11.85 16.22 -8.19
C ASP A 301 -12.42 14.87 -8.70
N LEU A 302 -11.67 13.78 -8.49
CA LEU A 302 -11.98 12.42 -8.97
C LEU A 302 -13.44 12.02 -8.69
N GLY A 303 -13.93 12.31 -7.49
CA GLY A 303 -15.30 12.01 -7.08
C GLY A 303 -16.35 12.68 -7.97
N GLU A 304 -16.21 13.98 -8.24
CA GLU A 304 -17.13 14.73 -9.10
C GLU A 304 -17.00 14.30 -10.56
N ALA A 305 -15.77 14.03 -11.01
CA ALA A 305 -15.51 13.51 -12.35
C ALA A 305 -16.21 12.15 -12.62
N ALA A 306 -16.46 11.35 -11.58
CA ALA A 306 -17.17 10.09 -11.71
C ALA A 306 -18.66 10.25 -12.08
N ALA A 307 -19.27 11.37 -11.66
CA ALA A 307 -20.67 11.73 -11.93
C ALA A 307 -20.87 12.43 -13.28
N ASP A 308 -19.79 12.83 -13.97
CA ASP A 308 -19.86 13.43 -15.29
C ASP A 308 -19.65 12.35 -16.39
N PRO A 309 -20.61 12.15 -17.32
CA PRO A 309 -20.52 11.10 -18.34
C PRO A 309 -19.30 11.16 -19.27
N LYS A 310 -18.72 12.35 -19.49
CA LYS A 310 -17.53 12.51 -20.34
C LYS A 310 -16.27 12.27 -19.54
N ARG A 311 -16.16 12.85 -18.34
CA ARG A 311 -14.97 12.78 -17.48
C ARG A 311 -14.79 11.39 -16.88
N ARG A 312 -15.89 10.70 -16.57
CA ARG A 312 -15.94 9.32 -16.08
C ARG A 312 -15.10 8.35 -16.93
N LYS A 313 -15.07 8.54 -18.25
CA LYS A 313 -14.28 7.68 -19.17
C LYS A 313 -12.79 7.66 -18.82
N THR A 314 -12.27 8.73 -18.22
CA THR A 314 -10.87 8.79 -17.75
C THR A 314 -10.64 7.84 -16.59
N LEU A 315 -11.58 7.76 -15.64
CA LEU A 315 -11.53 6.84 -14.51
C LEU A 315 -11.71 5.40 -14.98
N GLU A 316 -12.63 5.14 -15.92
CA GLU A 316 -12.83 3.81 -16.51
C GLU A 316 -11.58 3.32 -17.26
N ALA A 317 -10.89 4.22 -17.98
CA ALA A 317 -9.62 3.91 -18.62
C ALA A 317 -8.52 3.58 -17.60
N ALA A 318 -8.44 4.31 -16.48
CA ALA A 318 -7.52 4.00 -15.39
C ALA A 318 -7.83 2.63 -14.76
N VAL A 319 -9.11 2.31 -14.51
CA VAL A 319 -9.55 0.98 -14.04
C VAL A 319 -9.11 -0.11 -15.01
N ALA A 320 -9.33 0.07 -16.31
CA ALA A 320 -8.94 -0.93 -17.31
C ALA A 320 -7.43 -1.16 -17.35
N ALA A 321 -6.63 -0.08 -17.29
CA ALA A 321 -5.17 -0.18 -17.28
C ALA A 321 -4.63 -0.85 -16.00
N LEU A 322 -5.18 -0.52 -14.84
CA LEU A 322 -4.83 -1.17 -13.57
C LEU A 322 -5.18 -2.66 -13.58
N LYS A 323 -6.39 -3.02 -14.05
CA LYS A 323 -6.78 -4.44 -14.19
C LYS A 323 -5.87 -5.21 -15.16
N ALA A 324 -5.38 -4.56 -16.22
CA ALA A 324 -4.42 -5.17 -17.12
C ALA A 324 -3.07 -5.42 -16.43
N ALA A 325 -2.55 -4.46 -15.65
CA ALA A 325 -1.33 -4.64 -14.86
C ALA A 325 -1.49 -5.76 -13.80
N GLN A 326 -2.60 -5.78 -13.06
CA GLN A 326 -2.90 -6.87 -12.12
C GLN A 326 -2.92 -8.24 -12.81
N ALA A 327 -3.59 -8.33 -13.96
CA ALA A 327 -3.70 -9.57 -14.72
C ALA A 327 -2.34 -10.05 -15.24
N ASP A 328 -1.46 -9.13 -15.63
CA ASP A 328 -0.09 -9.47 -16.03
C ASP A 328 0.71 -10.04 -14.86
N VAL A 329 0.67 -9.40 -13.69
CA VAL A 329 1.32 -9.92 -12.47
C VAL A 329 0.83 -11.34 -12.17
N ALA A 330 -0.49 -11.56 -12.19
CA ALA A 330 -1.09 -12.82 -11.79
C ALA A 330 -0.92 -13.95 -12.81
N LYS A 331 -0.95 -13.66 -14.12
CA LYS A 331 -0.96 -14.68 -15.17
C LYS A 331 0.41 -14.90 -15.81
N ASN A 332 1.31 -13.93 -15.71
CA ASN A 332 2.60 -13.96 -16.40
C ASN A 332 3.76 -13.89 -15.38
N LEU A 333 3.87 -12.80 -14.61
CA LEU A 333 5.03 -12.56 -13.75
C LEU A 333 5.15 -13.60 -12.63
N ALA A 334 4.11 -13.78 -11.81
CA ALA A 334 4.16 -14.70 -10.67
C ALA A 334 4.40 -16.17 -11.11
N PRO A 335 3.70 -16.71 -12.14
CA PRO A 335 3.99 -18.05 -12.67
C PRO A 335 5.42 -18.19 -13.22
N ALA A 336 5.93 -17.18 -13.92
CA ALA A 336 7.30 -17.21 -14.46
C ALA A 336 8.38 -17.28 -13.37
N LEU A 337 8.07 -16.77 -12.17
CA LEU A 337 8.93 -16.83 -10.99
C LEU A 337 8.69 -18.08 -10.13
N GLY A 338 7.73 -18.94 -10.50
CA GLY A 338 7.34 -20.09 -9.68
C GLY A 338 6.74 -19.70 -8.33
N LEU A 339 6.14 -18.51 -8.23
CA LEU A 339 5.55 -17.99 -7.00
C LEU A 339 4.02 -18.17 -7.05
N PRO A 340 3.43 -18.99 -6.17
CA PRO A 340 1.98 -19.08 -6.08
C PRO A 340 1.41 -17.78 -5.51
N LEU A 341 0.31 -17.30 -6.08
CA LEU A 341 -0.49 -16.24 -5.45
C LEU A 341 -1.33 -16.85 -4.32
N GLY A 342 -1.25 -16.25 -3.13
CA GLY A 342 -2.10 -16.61 -1.99
C GLY A 342 -3.48 -15.93 -2.08
N PHE A 343 -4.37 -16.32 -1.17
CA PHE A 343 -5.64 -15.62 -0.96
C PHE A 343 -5.38 -14.20 -0.44
N ASN A 344 -6.11 -13.23 -0.97
CA ASN A 344 -6.18 -11.88 -0.42
C ASN A 344 -7.58 -11.59 0.15
N ALA A 345 -7.72 -10.51 0.94
CA ALA A 345 -8.97 -10.17 1.62
C ALA A 345 -10.18 -9.90 0.69
N LEU A 346 -9.97 -9.77 -0.62
CA LEU A 346 -11.02 -9.61 -1.64
C LEU A 346 -11.39 -10.92 -2.35
N ASP A 347 -10.64 -12.01 -2.12
CA ASP A 347 -10.85 -13.30 -2.81
C ASP A 347 -11.95 -14.16 -2.15
N GLY A 348 -12.47 -13.72 -1.00
CA GLY A 348 -13.61 -14.33 -0.32
C GLY A 348 -13.22 -15.19 0.88
N ASP A 349 -13.39 -14.60 2.08
CA ASP A 349 -14.03 -15.17 3.27
C ASP A 349 -14.54 -13.99 4.15
#